data_AF-A0A183DEF9-F1
#
_entry.id   AF-A0A183DEF9-F1
#
_cell.length_a   1.000
_cell.length_b   1.000
_cell.length_c   1.000
_cell.angle_alpha   90.00
_cell.angle_beta   90.00
_cell.angle_gamma   90.00
#
_symmetry.space_group_name_H-M   'P 1'
#
loop_
_entity.id
_entity.type
_entity.pdbx_description
1 polymer ?
#
loop_
_entity_poly.entity_id
_entity_poly.type
_entity_poly.pdbx_seq_one_letter_code
_entity_poly.pdbx_strand_id
1 'polypeptide(L)'
;MFSDVPDFQKIVLYCKPRQIVTLLNELFTKLDRLVTRHHVYKVETIGDSYMTVGGVPEHTEDHCEVLCHLALGMLFEARSVTDPVTRKPLQIRLGINSGPIVAGVIGKKMPRY
;
A
#
# COMPACT_ATOMS: atom_id res chain seq x y z
N MET A 1 -1.68 -4.91 -7.28
CA MET A 1 -0.38 -4.34 -6.87
C MET A 1 -0.16 -4.64 -5.40
N PHE A 2 1.04 -5.12 -5.07
CA PHE A 2 1.52 -5.28 -3.70
C PHE A 2 2.61 -4.25 -3.43
N SER A 3 2.59 -3.65 -2.25
CA SER A 3 3.64 -2.77 -1.75
C SER A 3 4.13 -3.31 -0.42
N ASP A 4 5.42 -3.21 -0.14
CA ASP A 4 6.02 -3.54 1.17
C ASP A 4 7.18 -2.60 1.50
N VAL A 5 7.56 -2.50 2.77
CA VAL A 5 8.70 -1.69 3.23
C VAL A 5 9.91 -2.61 3.37
N PRO A 6 10.96 -2.46 2.53
CA PRO A 6 12.18 -3.24 2.68
C PRO A 6 12.77 -3.07 4.08
N ASP A 7 13.27 -4.15 4.66
CA ASP A 7 13.89 -4.15 5.98
C ASP A 7 12.96 -3.69 7.14
N PHE A 8 11.64 -3.70 6.97
CA PHE A 8 10.69 -3.31 8.03
C PHE A 8 10.94 -4.02 9.37
N GLN A 9 11.28 -5.31 9.34
CA GLN A 9 11.62 -6.09 10.54
C GLN A 9 12.77 -5.46 11.34
N LYS A 10 13.78 -4.90 10.68
CA LYS A 10 14.88 -4.19 11.35
C LYS A 10 14.38 -2.91 12.00
N ILE A 11 13.53 -2.15 11.32
CA ILE A 11 12.94 -0.92 11.88
C ILE A 11 12.16 -1.24 13.16
N VAL A 12 11.37 -2.31 13.15
CA VAL A 12 10.60 -2.78 14.32
C VAL A 12 11.49 -3.15 15.50
N LEU A 13 12.65 -3.78 15.27
CA LEU A 13 13.58 -4.15 16.34
C LEU A 13 14.19 -2.95 17.08
N TYR A 14 14.36 -1.81 16.40
CA TYR A 14 15.00 -0.61 16.97
C TYR A 14 14.02 0.50 17.36
N CYS A 15 12.72 0.30 17.17
CA CYS A 15 11.68 1.30 17.44
C CYS A 15 10.72 0.89 18.55
N LYS A 16 10.18 1.89 19.24
CA LYS A 16 9.05 1.65 20.15
C LYS A 16 7.78 1.37 19.33
N PRO A 17 6.84 0.52 19.80
CA PRO A 17 5.59 0.22 19.10
C PRO A 17 4.82 1.47 18.66
N ARG A 18 4.77 2.51 19.50
CA ARG A 18 4.10 3.78 19.17
C ARG A 18 4.73 4.47 17.95
N GLN A 19 6.05 4.40 17.79
CA GLN A 19 6.75 5.02 16.65
C GLN A 19 6.44 4.27 15.36
N ILE A 20 6.37 2.93 15.43
CA ILE A 20 5.99 2.09 14.28
C ILE A 20 4.57 2.39 13.81
N VAL A 21 3.61 2.47 14.74
CA VAL A 21 2.22 2.81 14.40
C VAL A 21 2.14 4.20 13.77
N THR A 22 2.90 5.17 14.30
CA THR A 22 2.92 6.53 13.73
C THR A 22 3.49 6.55 12.33
N LEU A 23 4.61 5.84 12.10
CA LEU A 23 5.26 5.70 10.80
C LEU A 23 4.32 5.07 9.76
N LEU A 24 3.72 3.93 10.08
CA LEU A 24 2.80 3.23 9.18
C LEU A 24 1.55 4.08 8.91
N ASN A 25 1.01 4.75 9.93
CA ASN A 25 -0.13 5.62 9.75
C ASN A 25 0.17 6.81 8.83
N GLU A 26 1.35 7.43 8.97
CA GLU A 26 1.78 8.52 8.09
C GLU A 26 1.95 8.04 6.65
N LEU A 27 2.62 6.90 6.45
CA LEU A 27 2.80 6.30 5.13
C LEU A 27 1.45 5.97 4.50
N PHE A 28 0.62 5.17 5.16
CA PHE A 28 -0.66 4.72 4.60
C PHE A 28 -1.65 5.86 4.38
N THR A 29 -1.66 6.89 5.23
CA THR A 29 -2.49 8.08 4.97
C THR A 29 -2.10 8.77 3.66
N LYS A 30 -0.80 8.84 3.34
CA LYS A 30 -0.31 9.40 2.07
C LYS A 30 -0.66 8.50 0.88
N LEU A 31 -0.47 7.19 1.02
CA LEU A 31 -0.84 6.24 -0.03
C LEU A 31 -2.35 6.23 -0.29
N ASP A 32 -3.18 6.28 0.76
CA ASP A 32 -4.64 6.33 0.67
C ASP A 32 -5.11 7.53 -0.18
N ARG A 33 -4.50 8.70 0.00
CA ARG A 33 -4.81 9.89 -0.82
C ARG A 33 -4.55 9.66 -2.30
N LEU A 34 -3.44 8.99 -2.64
CA LEU A 34 -3.12 8.67 -4.03
C LEU A 34 -4.08 7.64 -4.60
N VAL A 35 -4.44 6.62 -3.82
CA VAL A 35 -5.39 5.57 -4.21
C VAL A 35 -6.77 6.18 -4.51
N THR A 36 -7.26 7.07 -3.64
CA THR A 36 -8.52 7.78 -3.86
C THR A 36 -8.45 8.65 -5.12
N ARG A 37 -7.33 9.36 -5.35
CA ARG A 37 -7.16 10.23 -6.52
C ARG A 37 -7.17 9.47 -7.85
N HIS A 38 -6.68 8.24 -7.86
CA HIS A 38 -6.60 7.40 -9.07
C HIS A 38 -7.78 6.42 -9.18
N HIS A 39 -8.79 6.52 -8.30
CA HIS A 39 -9.95 5.61 -8.27
C HIS A 39 -9.57 4.12 -8.22
N VAL A 40 -8.46 3.81 -7.54
CA VAL A 40 -8.01 2.42 -7.34
C VAL A 40 -8.63 1.85 -6.06
N TYR A 41 -8.93 0.56 -6.04
CA TYR A 41 -9.49 -0.08 -4.86
C TYR A 41 -8.37 -0.56 -3.91
N LYS A 42 -8.49 -0.21 -2.63
CA LYS A 42 -7.64 -0.74 -1.55
C LYS A 42 -8.27 -2.01 -1.01
N VAL A 43 -7.53 -3.13 -1.06
CA VAL A 43 -8.01 -4.43 -0.61
C VAL A 43 -7.82 -4.56 0.89
N GLU A 44 -6.57 -4.72 1.33
CA GLU A 44 -6.21 -4.87 2.73
C GLU A 44 -4.79 -4.37 2.99
N THR A 45 -4.46 -4.25 4.28
CA THR A 45 -3.10 -4.05 4.77
C THR A 45 -2.72 -5.22 5.68
N ILE A 46 -1.56 -5.82 5.44
CA ILE A 46 -1.03 -6.94 6.24
C ILE A 46 0.35 -6.52 6.77
N GLY A 47 0.40 -6.07 8.02
CA GLY A 47 1.63 -5.52 8.61
C GLY A 47 2.05 -4.24 7.89
N ASP A 48 3.23 -4.25 7.27
CA ASP A 48 3.76 -3.17 6.42
C ASP A 48 3.35 -3.32 4.95
N SER A 49 2.71 -4.42 4.58
CA SER A 49 2.26 -4.66 3.21
C SER A 49 0.95 -3.94 2.91
N TYR A 50 0.88 -3.29 1.76
CA TYR A 50 -0.26 -2.51 1.29
C TYR A 50 -0.73 -3.03 -0.08
N MET A 51 -1.97 -3.53 -0.15
CA MET A 51 -2.52 -4.18 -1.34
C MET A 51 -3.59 -3.33 -2.02
N THR A 52 -3.46 -3.17 -3.33
CA THR A 52 -4.40 -2.42 -4.19
C THR A 52 -4.69 -3.15 -5.48
N VAL A 53 -5.88 -2.93 -6.04
CA VAL A 53 -6.35 -3.54 -7.28
C VAL A 53 -7.03 -2.47 -8.13
N GLY A 54 -6.68 -2.41 -9.41
CA GLY A 54 -7.37 -1.59 -10.42
C GLY A 54 -8.39 -2.43 -11.18
N GLY A 55 -9.41 -1.79 -11.76
CA GLY A 55 -10.46 -2.47 -12.54
C GLY A 55 -11.49 -3.23 -11.69
N VAL A 56 -11.53 -2.96 -10.38
CA VAL A 56 -12.51 -3.50 -9.41
C VAL A 56 -12.94 -2.34 -8.50
N PRO A 57 -14.22 -2.23 -8.11
CA PRO A 57 -15.34 -3.10 -8.46
C PRO A 57 -15.85 -2.90 -9.89
N GLU A 58 -15.58 -1.74 -10.48
CA GLU A 58 -15.96 -1.41 -11.85
C GLU A 58 -14.79 -1.68 -12.80
N HIS A 59 -15.08 -2.38 -13.90
CA HIS A 59 -14.08 -2.67 -14.93
C HIS A 59 -13.60 -1.36 -15.60
N THR A 60 -12.30 -1.25 -15.78
CA THR A 60 -11.67 -0.09 -16.45
C THR A 60 -10.62 -0.60 -17.43
N GLU A 61 -10.69 -0.21 -18.70
CA GLU A 61 -9.76 -0.72 -19.72
C GLU A 61 -8.30 -0.27 -19.48
N ASP A 62 -8.12 0.89 -18.88
CA ASP A 62 -6.83 1.51 -18.55
C ASP A 62 -6.32 1.14 -17.15
N HIS A 63 -6.88 0.10 -16.50
CA HIS A 63 -6.55 -0.28 -15.13
C HIS A 63 -5.04 -0.50 -14.88
N CYS A 64 -4.31 -0.97 -15.90
CA CYS A 64 -2.86 -1.19 -15.83
C CYS A 64 -2.10 0.14 -15.79
N GLU A 65 -2.45 1.08 -16.65
CA GLU A 65 -1.82 2.40 -16.73
C GLU A 65 -2.05 3.19 -15.45
N VAL A 66 -3.30 3.19 -14.96
CA VAL A 66 -3.67 3.82 -13.68
C VAL A 66 -2.86 3.25 -12.52
N LEU A 67 -2.70 1.91 -12.44
CA LEU A 67 -1.87 1.29 -11.40
C LEU A 67 -0.39 1.65 -11.51
N CYS A 68 0.15 1.76 -12.72
CA CYS A 68 1.54 2.18 -12.94
C CYS A 68 1.76 3.64 -12.50
N HIS A 69 0.84 4.56 -12.82
CA HIS A 69 0.89 5.94 -12.33
C HIS A 69 0.78 6.03 -10.82
N LEU A 70 -0.14 5.26 -10.24
CA LEU A 70 -0.27 5.14 -8.79
C LEU A 70 1.05 4.68 -8.16
N ALA A 71 1.67 3.62 -8.68
CA ALA A 71 2.93 3.08 -8.19
C ALA A 71 4.05 4.12 -8.19
N LEU A 72 4.19 4.89 -9.28
CA LEU A 72 5.16 5.98 -9.36
C LEU A 72 4.88 7.07 -8.33
N GLY A 73 3.61 7.44 -8.13
CA GLY A 73 3.20 8.39 -7.09
C GLY A 73 3.53 7.88 -5.69
N MET A 74 3.27 6.61 -5.42
CA MET A 74 3.57 5.98 -4.12
C MET A 74 5.08 6.01 -3.82
N LEU A 75 5.92 5.72 -4.81
CA LEU A 75 7.39 5.81 -4.65
C LEU A 75 7.85 7.22 -4.29
N PHE A 76 7.20 8.25 -4.85
CA PHE A 76 7.54 9.63 -4.56
C PHE A 76 7.06 10.06 -3.18
N GLU A 77 5.80 9.78 -2.82
CA GLU A 77 5.24 10.10 -1.52
C GLU A 77 5.94 9.36 -0.38
N ALA A 78 6.34 8.09 -0.58
CA ALA A 78 7.06 7.32 0.42
C ALA A 78 8.38 8.01 0.85
N ARG A 79 9.07 8.68 -0.08
CA ARG A 79 10.32 9.41 0.23
C ARG A 79 10.11 10.62 1.13
N SER A 80 8.88 11.14 1.22
CA SER A 80 8.55 12.22 2.15
C SER A 80 8.39 11.74 3.60
N VAL A 81 8.23 10.43 3.79
CA VAL A 81 8.19 9.80 5.12
C VAL A 81 9.61 9.45 5.53
N THR A 82 9.97 9.75 6.78
CA THR A 82 11.33 9.51 7.29
C THR A 82 11.36 8.25 8.13
N ASP A 83 12.33 7.38 7.88
CA ASP A 83 12.61 6.23 8.72
C ASP A 83 13.08 6.69 10.13
N PRO A 84 12.41 6.28 11.22
CA PRO A 84 12.76 6.67 12.58
C PRO A 84 14.16 6.18 13.03
N VAL A 85 14.68 5.11 12.44
CA VAL A 85 15.97 4.50 12.78
C VAL A 85 17.09 5.12 11.95
N THR A 86 16.99 5.05 10.62
CA THR A 86 18.08 5.49 9.74
C THR A 86 18.06 6.99 9.47
N ARG A 87 16.96 7.69 9.79
CA ARG A 87 16.72 9.11 9.47
C ARG A 87 16.79 9.43 7.98
N LYS A 88 16.67 8.41 7.13
CA LYS A 88 16.64 8.54 5.66
C LYS A 88 15.19 8.49 5.16
N PRO A 89 14.94 8.96 3.93
CA PRO A 89 13.67 8.72 3.25
C PRO A 89 13.30 7.24 3.25
N LEU A 90 12.05 6.93 3.58
CA LEU A 90 11.57 5.57 3.56
C LEU A 90 11.56 5.06 2.11
N GLN A 91 11.99 3.82 1.93
CA GLN A 91 11.90 3.13 0.65
C GLN A 91 10.73 2.17 0.73
N ILE A 92 10.01 2.03 -0.38
CA ILE A 92 8.99 1.01 -0.57
C ILE A 92 9.33 0.21 -1.82
N ARG A 93 8.95 -1.05 -1.82
CA ARG A 93 9.02 -1.93 -2.98
C ARG A 93 7.61 -2.20 -3.46
N LEU A 94 7.43 -2.20 -4.78
CA LEU A 94 6.13 -2.38 -5.42
C LEU A 94 6.23 -3.50 -6.46
N GLY A 95 5.25 -4.40 -6.44
CA GLY A 95 5.06 -5.45 -7.44
C GLY A 95 3.70 -5.31 -8.11
N ILE A 96 3.68 -5.32 -9.44
CA ILE A 96 2.47 -5.20 -10.25
C ILE A 96 2.37 -6.44 -11.13
N ASN A 97 1.16 -6.99 -11.22
CA ASN A 97 0.79 -8.06 -12.14
C ASN A 97 -0.62 -7.77 -12.68
N SER A 98 -0.90 -8.22 -13.90
CA SER A 98 -2.20 -8.08 -14.56
C SER A 98 -2.67 -9.45 -15.07
N GLY A 99 -3.95 -9.73 -14.91
CA GLY A 99 -4.55 -10.99 -15.37
C GLY A 99 -5.94 -11.21 -14.76
N PRO A 100 -6.59 -12.33 -15.11
CA PRO A 100 -7.87 -12.69 -14.53
C PRO A 100 -7.73 -12.94 -13.02
N ILE A 101 -8.70 -12.45 -12.25
CA ILE A 101 -8.78 -12.64 -10.80
C ILE A 101 -10.17 -13.14 -10.39
N VAL A 102 -10.26 -13.69 -9.19
CA VAL A 102 -11.54 -14.07 -8.57
C VAL A 102 -11.66 -13.29 -7.26
N ALA A 103 -12.78 -12.61 -7.07
CA ALA A 103 -13.12 -11.90 -5.83
C ALA A 103 -14.37 -12.55 -5.20
N GLY A 104 -14.43 -12.60 -3.87
CA GLY A 104 -15.55 -13.20 -3.16
C GLY A 104 -15.53 -12.87 -1.67
N VAL A 105 -16.71 -12.71 -1.08
CA VAL A 105 -16.86 -12.35 0.33
C VAL A 105 -16.83 -13.61 1.20
N ILE A 106 -15.93 -13.64 2.18
CA ILE A 106 -15.78 -14.76 3.11
C ILE A 106 -16.16 -14.32 4.53
N GLY A 107 -16.98 -15.14 5.20
CA GLY A 107 -17.36 -14.96 6.61
C GLY A 107 -18.67 -14.17 6.80
N LYS A 108 -19.59 -14.71 7.62
CA LYS A 108 -20.90 -14.07 7.91
C LYS A 108 -20.86 -13.00 9.01
N LYS A 109 -19.83 -13.00 9.87
CA LYS A 109 -19.78 -12.14 11.07
C LYS A 109 -18.92 -10.89 10.90
N MET A 110 -17.90 -10.95 10.04
CA MET A 110 -17.05 -9.82 9.63
C MET A 110 -16.65 -10.08 8.17
N PRO A 111 -17.50 -9.71 7.21
CA PRO A 111 -17.21 -9.93 5.80
C PRO A 111 -15.97 -9.12 5.41
N ARG A 112 -14.99 -9.81 4.83
CA ARG A 112 -13.84 -9.21 4.15
C ARG A 112 -13.99 -9.48 2.65
N TYR A 113 -13.63 -8.49 1.84
CA TYR A 113 -13.71 -8.53 0.38
C TYR A 113 -12.39 -8.98 -0.23
#